data_AF-A0A2N1S6C6-F1
#
_entry.id   AF-A0A2N1S6C6-F1
#
_cell.length_a   1.000
_cell.length_b   1.000
_cell.length_c   1.000
_cell.angle_alpha   90.00
_cell.angle_beta   90.00
_cell.angle_gamma   90.00
#
_symmetry.space_group_name_H-M   'P 1'
#
loop_
_entity.id
_entity.type
_entity.pdbx_description
1 polymer ?
#
loop_
_entity_poly.entity_id
_entity_poly.type
_entity_poly.pdbx_seq_one_letter_code
_entity_poly.pdbx_strand_id
1 'polypeptide(L)' 'MDVGKAIRDLRVKAGYSQDKLVAQTGISRSQLYFIESGRCVPRIETMEKIASVLNMRVSDIIMYAEAQYPSKSS' A
#
# COMPACT_ATOMS: atom_id res chain seq x y z
N MET A 1 4.76 -11.54 -4.38
CA MET A 1 3.58 -10.68 -4.61
C MET A 1 4.03 -9.23 -4.68
N ASP A 2 3.28 -8.35 -5.35
CA ASP A 2 3.59 -6.91 -5.40
C ASP A 2 2.68 -6.12 -4.45
N VAL A 3 3.13 -5.95 -3.20
CA VAL A 3 2.39 -5.19 -2.17
C VAL A 3 2.31 -3.71 -2.51
N GLY A 4 3.29 -3.16 -3.23
CA GLY A 4 3.31 -1.77 -3.65
C GLY A 4 2.14 -1.43 -4.58
N LYS A 5 1.93 -2.27 -5.61
CA LYS A 5 0.78 -2.14 -6.50
C LYS A 5 -0.55 -2.34 -5.79
N ALA A 6 -0.62 -3.30 -4.86
CA ALA A 6 -1.81 -3.50 -4.03
C ALA A 6 -2.17 -2.25 -3.23
N ILE A 7 -1.20 -1.62 -2.56
CA ILE A 7 -1.40 -0.37 -1.80
C ILE A 7 -1.89 0.75 -2.73
N ARG A 8 -1.29 0.91 -3.90
CA ARG A 8 -1.71 1.91 -4.89
C ARG A 8 -3.17 1.72 -5.30
N ASP A 9 -3.54 0.50 -5.64
CA ASP A 9 -4.90 0.17 -6.06
C ASP A 9 -5.91 0.44 -4.96
N LEU A 10 -5.64 -0.04 -3.75
CA LEU A 10 -6.53 0.15 -2.60
C LEU A 10 -6.67 1.65 -2.26
N ARG A 11 -5.57 2.41 -2.33
CA ARG A 11 -5.61 3.87 -2.17
C ARG A 11 -6.53 4.54 -3.21
N VAL A 12 -6.38 4.18 -4.48
CA VAL A 12 -7.20 4.76 -5.56
C VAL A 12 -8.66 4.35 -5.43
N LYS A 13 -8.95 3.08 -5.11
CA LYS A 13 -10.31 2.57 -4.86
C LYS A 13 -11.00 3.28 -3.70
N ALA A 14 -10.24 3.65 -2.66
CA ALA A 14 -10.74 4.45 -1.55
C ALA A 14 -10.88 5.95 -1.88
N GLY A 15 -10.55 6.39 -3.10
CA GLY A 15 -10.66 7.79 -3.52
C GLY A 15 -9.59 8.71 -2.93
N TYR A 16 -8.44 8.16 -2.54
CA TYR A 16 -7.34 8.94 -1.99
C TYR A 16 -6.32 9.31 -3.06
N SER A 17 -5.93 10.58 -3.12
CA SER A 17 -4.68 10.98 -3.78
C SER A 17 -3.48 10.57 -2.90
N GLN A 18 -2.27 10.56 -3.46
CA GLN A 18 -1.06 10.35 -2.66
C GLN A 18 -0.92 11.40 -1.54
N ASP A 19 -1.22 12.66 -1.84
CA ASP A 19 -1.16 13.76 -0.86
C ASP A 19 -2.17 13.57 0.27
N LYS A 20 -3.40 13.15 -0.07
CA LYS A 20 -4.43 12.88 0.94
C LYS A 20 -4.04 11.72 1.85
N LEU A 21 -3.46 10.66 1.31
CA LEU A 21 -3.02 9.51 2.11
C LEU A 21 -1.82 9.89 2.99
N VAL A 22 -0.84 10.60 2.45
CA VAL A 22 0.33 11.10 3.20
C VAL A 22 -0.10 12.00 4.36
N ALA A 23 -1.03 12.92 4.13
CA ALA A 23 -1.54 13.82 5.16
C ALA A 23 -2.20 13.06 6.34
N GLN A 24 -2.85 11.92 6.08
CA GLN A 24 -3.51 11.14 7.13
C GLN A 24 -2.60 10.08 7.78
N THR A 25 -1.62 9.54 7.04
CA THR A 25 -0.71 8.49 7.54
C THR A 25 0.54 9.05 8.21
N GLY A 26 0.92 10.29 7.90
CA GLY A 26 2.16 10.92 8.38
C GLY A 26 3.44 10.38 7.72
N ILE A 27 3.34 9.50 6.71
CA ILE A 27 4.51 9.03 5.95
C ILE A 27 4.91 10.08 4.92
N SER A 28 6.18 10.08 4.48
CA SER A 28 6.59 11.02 3.44
C SER A 28 6.01 10.68 2.06
N ARG A 29 5.77 11.70 1.23
CA ARG A 29 5.35 11.51 -0.17
C ARG A 29 6.35 10.67 -0.97
N SER A 30 7.64 10.88 -0.76
CA SER A 30 8.71 10.11 -1.39
C SER A 30 8.64 8.63 -0.99
N GLN A 31 8.42 8.34 0.30
CA GLN A 31 8.26 6.97 0.79
C GLN A 31 7.04 6.30 0.14
N LEU A 32 5.88 6.97 0.11
CA LEU A 32 4.69 6.43 -0.56
C LEU A 32 4.94 6.17 -2.06
N TYR A 33 5.62 7.08 -2.75
CA TYR A 33 5.98 6.89 -4.16
C TYR A 33 6.88 5.66 -4.37
N PHE A 34 7.91 5.47 -3.55
CA PHE A 34 8.80 4.31 -3.67
C PHE A 34 8.06 3.00 -3.38
N ILE A 35 7.13 3.01 -2.43
CA ILE A 35 6.28 1.85 -2.14
C ILE A 35 5.39 1.53 -3.36
N GLU A 36 4.60 2.48 -3.83
CA GLU A 36 3.63 2.26 -4.91
C GLU A 36 4.24 1.95 -6.27
N SER A 37 5.51 2.31 -6.47
CA SER A 37 6.27 1.97 -7.68
C SER A 37 7.00 0.62 -7.57
N GLY A 38 6.88 -0.09 -6.45
CA GLY A 38 7.56 -1.37 -6.21
C GLY A 38 9.06 -1.24 -5.96
N ARG A 39 9.57 -0.01 -5.77
CA ARG A 39 10.99 0.26 -5.51
C ARG A 39 11.38 0.03 -4.05
N CYS A 40 10.40 -0.03 -3.16
CA CYS A 40 10.60 -0.28 -1.73
C CYS A 40 9.47 -1.17 -1.20
N VAL A 41 9.82 -2.14 -0.38
CA VAL A 41 8.84 -2.91 0.40
C VAL A 41 8.59 -2.16 1.71
N PRO A 42 7.34 -1.79 2.04
CA PRO A 42 7.04 -1.09 3.28
C PRO A 42 7.30 -1.98 4.50
N ARG A 43 7.75 -1.36 5.59
CA ARG A 43 7.79 -2.03 6.91
C ARG A 43 6.37 -2.25 7.43
N ILE A 44 6.22 -3.18 8.38
CA ILE A 44 4.93 -3.49 9.01
C ILE A 44 4.25 -2.23 9.57
N GLU A 45 4.98 -1.38 10.29
CA GLU A 45 4.45 -0.11 10.85
C GLU A 45 3.93 0.84 9.77
N THR A 46 4.57 0.87 8.59
CA THR A 46 4.10 1.68 7.47
C THR A 46 2.83 1.08 6.86
N MET A 47 2.77 -0.25 6.74
CA MET A 47 1.54 -0.92 6.29
C MET A 47 0.40 -0.72 7.28
N GLU A 48 0.64 -0.75 8.59
CA GLU A 48 -0.37 -0.50 9.62
C GLU A 48 -0.95 0.91 9.52
N LYS A 49 -0.09 1.94 9.35
CA LYS A 49 -0.54 3.32 9.14
C LYS A 49 -1.43 3.45 7.91
N ILE A 50 -1.03 2.85 6.80
CA ILE A 50 -1.80 2.87 5.55
C ILE A 50 -3.12 2.11 5.73
N ALA A 51 -3.09 0.91 6.30
CA ALA A 51 -4.26 0.06 6.52
C ALA A 51 -5.28 0.75 7.42
N SER A 52 -4.83 1.40 8.50
CA SER A 52 -5.67 2.20 9.40
C SER A 52 -6.45 3.29 8.65
N VAL A 53 -5.76 4.08 7.81
CA VAL A 53 -6.42 5.14 7.01
C VAL A 53 -7.40 4.57 5.98
N LEU A 54 -7.09 3.41 5.42
CA LEU A 54 -7.96 2.73 4.46
C LEU A 54 -9.09 1.93 5.12
N ASN A 55 -9.19 1.93 6.46
CA ASN A 55 -10.13 1.10 7.24
C ASN A 55 -10.03 -0.40 6.93
N MET A 56 -8.80 -0.91 6.83
CA MET A 56 -8.48 -2.30 6.52
C MET A 56 -7.51 -2.87 7.55
N ARG A 57 -7.40 -4.19 7.61
CA ARG A 57 -6.27 -4.85 8.28
C ARG A 57 -5.11 -5.01 7.31
N VAL A 58 -3.89 -5.09 7.84
CA VAL A 58 -2.70 -5.41 7.02
C VAL A 58 -2.87 -6.75 6.30
N SER A 59 -3.52 -7.74 6.93
CA SER A 59 -3.83 -9.03 6.31
C SER A 59 -4.68 -8.89 5.04
N ASP A 60 -5.60 -7.93 5.02
CA ASP A 60 -6.49 -7.72 3.87
C ASP A 60 -5.69 -7.14 2.68
N ILE A 61 -4.69 -6.28 2.94
CA ILE A 61 -3.75 -5.78 1.92
C ILE A 61 -2.91 -6.94 1.36
N ILE A 62 -2.41 -7.82 2.23
CA ILE A 62 -1.59 -8.97 1.83
C ILE A 62 -2.41 -9.94 0.97
N MET A 63 -3.59 -10.34 1.42
CA MET A 63 -4.48 -11.23 0.64
C MET A 63 -4.82 -10.63 -0.72
N TYR A 64 -5.09 -9.31 -0.77
CA TYR A 64 -5.32 -8.61 -2.04
C TYR A 64 -4.09 -8.66 -2.94
N ALA A 65 -2.89 -8.43 -2.39
CA ALA A 65 -1.64 -8.50 -3.13
C ALA A 65 -1.35 -9.91 -3.67
N GLU A 66 -1.60 -10.96 -2.89
CA GLU A 66 -1.45 -12.35 -3.32
C GLU A 66 -2.41 -12.71 -4.45
N ALA A 67 -3.68 -12.28 -4.34
CA ALA A 67 -4.72 -12.58 -5.32
C ALA A 67 -4.54 -11.82 -6.64
N GLN A 68 -4.18 -10.52 -6.59
CA GLN A 68 -4.14 -9.65 -7.77
C GLN A 68 -2.74 -9.50 -8.37
N TYR A 69 -1.72 -9.59 -7.52
CA TYR A 69 -0.33 -9.37 -7.90
C TYR A 69 0.57 -10.52 -7.42
N PRO A 70 0.24 -11.79 -7.73
CA PRO A 70 1.10 -12.91 -7.36
C PRO A 70 2.48 -12.73 -7.99
N SER A 71 3.53 -13.09 -7.24
CA SER A 71 4.84 -13.28 -7.86
C SER A 71 4.70 -14.48 -8.79
N LYS A 72 5.06 -14.33 -10.07
CA LYS A 72 5.24 -15.48 -10.94
C LYS A 72 6.35 -16.33 -10.30
N SER A 73 5.99 -17.49 -9.75
CA SER A 73 6.96 -18.54 -9.52
C SER A 73 7.45 -18.97 -10.90
N SER A 74 8.72 -18.68 -11.20
CA SER A 74 9.44 -19.41 -12.25
C SER A 74 9.59 -20.87 -11.85
#